data_AF-A0A1X0N9R5-F1
#
_entry.id   AF-A0A1X0N9R5-F1
#
_cell.length_a   1.000
_cell.length_b   1.000
_cell.length_c   1.000
_cell.angle_alpha   90.00
_cell.angle_beta   90.00
_cell.angle_gamma   90.00
#
_symmetry.space_group_name_H-M   'P 1'
#
loop_
_entity.id
_entity.type
_entity.pdbx_description
1 polymer ?
#
loop_
_entity_poly.entity_id
_entity_poly.type
_entity_poly.pdbx_seq_one_letter_code
_entity_poly.pdbx_strand_id
1 'polypeptide(L)'
;MEELNHHLQQLPNFLQAELAAHIGSLSGLEYTGITERYIHTAHHLINSKRAPLQQAHIDNVRFMWGDVRATKLDMENKALLRSLPGGGQTDFYSMTVDADFHLQSIRFLNEFKAGLESLHGRLKEQQRQHTVLVAQEAARRAAENAARARMQAEEAARRMAEEHAAQQRAREAALQLAQRQTEEAAREVTRIKAEEALRLASESARTAKAMLGPEATKEIGVALNALKNAIEFAVTECSNALSAQGVSNTEHFEAVEKMHVFD
;
A
#
# COMPACT_ATOMS: atom_id res chain seq x y z
N MET A 1 -37.45 -15.84 8.12
CA MET A 1 -38.80 -15.67 8.72
C MET A 1 -39.56 -16.98 8.82
N GLU A 2 -39.45 -17.90 7.86
CA GLU A 2 -40.15 -19.21 7.90
C GLU A 2 -39.84 -20.04 9.14
N GLU A 3 -38.57 -20.12 9.55
CA GLU A 3 -38.21 -20.88 10.77
C GLU A 3 -38.76 -20.26 12.06
N LEU A 4 -38.79 -18.93 12.17
CA LEU A 4 -39.45 -18.24 13.29
C LEU A 4 -40.96 -18.57 13.30
N ASN A 5 -41.62 -18.52 12.15
CA ASN A 5 -43.02 -18.88 12.02
C ASN A 5 -43.27 -20.35 12.38
N HIS A 6 -42.36 -21.24 12.00
CA HIS A 6 -42.43 -22.65 12.37
C HIS A 6 -42.42 -22.81 13.91
N HIS A 7 -41.48 -22.15 14.60
CA HIS A 7 -41.43 -22.18 16.07
C HIS A 7 -42.68 -21.56 16.72
N LEU A 8 -43.21 -20.48 16.17
CA LEU A 8 -44.46 -19.88 16.65
C LEU A 8 -45.64 -20.84 16.50
N GLN A 9 -45.74 -21.56 15.38
CA GLN A 9 -46.81 -22.53 15.15
C GLN A 9 -46.79 -23.72 16.11
N GLN A 10 -45.64 -24.05 16.69
CA GLN A 10 -45.54 -25.11 17.72
C GLN A 10 -46.16 -24.69 19.06
N LEU A 11 -46.28 -23.38 19.32
CA LEU A 11 -46.92 -22.90 20.54
C LEU A 11 -48.44 -23.04 20.47
N PRO A 12 -49.10 -23.31 21.61
CA PRO A 12 -50.52 -23.03 21.80
C PRO A 12 -50.87 -21.57 21.41
N ASN A 13 -52.01 -21.38 20.79
CA ASN A 13 -52.55 -20.13 20.27
C ASN A 13 -52.68 -19.08 21.38
N PHE A 14 -53.09 -19.47 22.59
CA PHE A 14 -53.13 -18.52 23.71
C PHE A 14 -51.73 -18.01 24.08
N LEU A 15 -50.68 -18.84 24.01
CA LEU A 15 -49.29 -18.40 24.23
C LEU A 15 -48.78 -17.53 23.09
N GLN A 16 -49.19 -17.81 21.84
CA GLN A 16 -48.90 -16.93 20.71
C GLN A 16 -49.56 -15.56 20.90
N ALA A 17 -50.80 -15.51 21.38
CA ALA A 17 -51.51 -14.27 21.67
C ALA A 17 -50.84 -13.49 22.82
N GLU A 18 -50.44 -14.17 23.90
CA GLU A 18 -49.66 -13.55 24.98
C GLU A 18 -48.32 -12.99 24.46
N LEU A 19 -47.57 -13.75 23.66
CA LEU A 19 -46.34 -13.26 23.06
C LEU A 19 -46.59 -12.00 22.21
N ALA A 20 -47.61 -12.03 21.35
CA ALA A 20 -47.97 -10.90 20.50
C ALA A 20 -48.36 -9.66 21.32
N ALA A 21 -49.03 -9.84 22.46
CA ALA A 21 -49.40 -8.75 23.36
C ALA A 21 -48.17 -8.09 24.02
N HIS A 22 -47.10 -8.85 24.26
CA HIS A 22 -45.92 -8.36 24.99
C HIS A 22 -44.73 -7.97 24.11
N ILE A 23 -44.70 -8.37 22.84
CA ILE A 23 -43.50 -8.19 21.99
C ILE A 23 -43.26 -6.73 21.57
N GLY A 24 -44.35 -5.95 21.46
CA GLY A 24 -44.32 -4.57 20.99
C GLY A 24 -44.03 -4.46 19.48
N SER A 25 -43.61 -3.26 19.03
CA SER A 25 -43.31 -3.02 17.61
C SER A 25 -42.07 -3.79 17.15
N LEU A 26 -42.20 -4.47 16.01
CA LEU A 26 -41.12 -5.14 15.28
C LEU A 26 -40.65 -4.33 14.05
N SER A 27 -41.27 -3.19 13.77
CA SER A 27 -41.00 -2.39 12.58
C SER A 27 -39.55 -1.88 12.59
N GLY A 28 -38.86 -2.03 11.45
CA GLY A 28 -37.49 -1.57 11.26
C GLY A 28 -36.41 -2.46 11.90
N LEU A 29 -36.78 -3.57 12.55
CA LEU A 29 -35.81 -4.51 13.08
C LEU A 29 -35.33 -5.50 12.01
N GLU A 30 -34.03 -5.74 11.98
CA GLU A 30 -33.46 -6.87 11.24
C GLU A 30 -33.89 -8.20 11.86
N TYR A 31 -33.79 -9.29 11.10
CA TYR A 31 -34.25 -10.61 11.55
C TYR A 31 -33.57 -11.08 12.85
N THR A 32 -32.28 -10.76 13.04
CA THR A 32 -31.56 -11.00 14.29
C THR A 32 -32.17 -10.25 15.47
N GLY A 33 -32.57 -8.98 15.27
CA GLY A 33 -33.25 -8.18 16.29
C GLY A 33 -34.68 -8.65 16.57
N ILE A 34 -35.40 -9.10 15.54
CA ILE A 34 -36.74 -9.72 15.70
C ILE A 34 -36.64 -10.97 16.58
N THR A 35 -35.71 -11.88 16.28
CA THR A 35 -35.54 -13.13 17.05
C THR A 35 -35.13 -12.85 18.50
N GLU A 36 -34.24 -11.90 18.73
CA GLU A 36 -33.86 -11.45 20.08
C GLU A 36 -35.06 -10.92 20.88
N ARG A 37 -35.92 -10.12 20.23
CA ARG A 37 -37.14 -9.61 20.86
C ARG A 37 -38.09 -10.73 21.29
N TYR A 38 -38.31 -11.73 20.45
CA TYR A 38 -39.12 -12.89 20.79
C TYR A 38 -38.50 -13.70 21.96
N ILE A 39 -37.18 -13.87 22.00
CA ILE A 39 -36.47 -14.54 23.11
C ILE A 39 -36.70 -13.80 24.43
N HIS A 40 -36.52 -12.47 24.45
CA HIS A 40 -36.76 -11.66 25.64
C HIS A 40 -38.22 -11.73 26.10
N THR A 41 -39.16 -11.66 25.16
CA THR A 41 -40.59 -11.74 25.46
C THR A 41 -40.96 -13.11 26.03
N ALA A 42 -40.45 -14.20 25.45
CA ALA A 42 -40.63 -15.54 25.97
C ALA A 42 -40.05 -15.69 27.39
N HIS A 43 -38.86 -15.14 27.64
CA HIS A 43 -38.25 -15.13 28.97
C HIS A 43 -39.11 -14.37 29.99
N HIS A 44 -39.63 -13.20 29.63
CA HIS A 44 -40.56 -12.45 30.47
C HIS A 44 -41.81 -13.27 30.81
N LEU A 45 -42.44 -13.91 29.81
CA LEU A 45 -43.62 -14.75 30.03
C LEU A 45 -43.32 -15.97 30.90
N ILE A 46 -42.15 -16.61 30.74
CA ILE A 46 -41.71 -17.71 31.61
C ILE A 46 -41.65 -17.24 33.06
N ASN A 47 -41.04 -16.08 33.32
CA ASN A 47 -40.94 -15.52 34.67
C ASN A 47 -42.31 -15.15 35.23
N SER A 48 -43.18 -14.53 34.41
CA SER A 48 -44.54 -14.16 34.80
C SER A 48 -45.38 -15.39 35.15
N LYS A 49 -45.24 -16.49 34.40
CA LYS A 49 -45.96 -17.75 34.67
C LYS A 49 -45.38 -18.53 35.84
N ARG A 50 -44.10 -18.32 36.16
CA ARG A 50 -43.45 -18.92 37.33
C ARG A 50 -43.79 -18.19 38.62
N ALA A 51 -44.01 -16.87 38.57
CA ALA A 51 -44.27 -16.04 39.76
C ALA A 51 -45.37 -16.54 40.70
N PRO A 52 -46.54 -17.04 40.23
CA PRO A 52 -47.59 -17.53 41.13
C PRO A 52 -47.38 -18.96 41.64
N LEU A 53 -46.37 -19.69 41.14
CA LEU A 53 -46.17 -21.10 41.50
C LEU A 53 -45.62 -21.26 42.91
N GLN A 54 -46.32 -22.03 43.73
CA GLN A 54 -45.85 -22.44 45.06
C GLN A 54 -45.26 -23.85 45.03
N GLN A 55 -44.21 -24.09 45.81
CA GLN A 55 -43.51 -25.38 45.85
C GLN A 55 -44.45 -26.55 46.19
N ALA A 56 -45.37 -26.36 47.15
CA ALA A 56 -46.35 -27.38 47.53
C ALA A 56 -47.23 -27.84 46.36
N HIS A 57 -47.59 -26.92 45.45
CA HIS A 57 -48.35 -27.28 44.25
C HIS A 57 -47.47 -27.95 43.19
N ILE A 58 -46.21 -27.52 43.03
CA ILE A 58 -45.26 -28.18 42.12
C ILE A 58 -45.04 -29.64 42.53
N ASP A 59 -44.80 -29.89 43.82
CA ASP A 59 -44.59 -31.24 44.35
C ASP A 59 -45.85 -32.10 44.16
N ASN A 60 -47.03 -31.51 44.39
CA ASN A 60 -48.30 -32.22 44.20
C ASN A 60 -48.63 -32.47 42.72
N VAL A 61 -48.28 -31.57 41.79
CA VAL A 61 -48.38 -31.83 40.34
C VAL A 61 -47.58 -33.07 39.98
N ARG A 62 -46.33 -33.16 40.47
CA ARG A 62 -45.48 -34.32 40.22
C ARG A 62 -46.04 -35.60 40.84
N PHE A 63 -46.64 -35.51 42.01
CA PHE A 63 -47.31 -36.66 42.64
C PHE A 63 -48.54 -37.13 41.85
N MET A 64 -49.39 -36.22 41.39
CA MET A 64 -50.65 -36.56 40.73
C MET A 64 -50.50 -36.93 39.25
N TRP A 65 -49.62 -36.26 38.52
CA TRP A 65 -49.48 -36.43 37.06
C TRP A 65 -48.10 -36.90 36.61
N GLY A 66 -47.14 -37.06 37.52
CA GLY A 66 -45.78 -37.51 37.18
C GLY A 66 -45.12 -36.61 36.13
N ASP A 67 -44.52 -37.24 35.12
CA ASP A 67 -43.84 -36.57 34.01
C ASP A 67 -44.70 -36.47 32.74
N VAL A 68 -46.04 -36.59 32.86
CA VAL A 68 -46.94 -36.53 31.71
C VAL A 68 -46.86 -35.15 31.04
N ARG A 69 -46.55 -35.16 29.75
CA ARG A 69 -46.44 -33.94 28.94
C ARG A 69 -47.74 -33.66 28.21
N ALA A 70 -48.34 -32.50 28.47
CA ALA A 70 -49.49 -32.02 27.72
C ALA A 70 -49.08 -31.75 26.26
N THR A 71 -49.89 -32.22 25.31
CA THR A 71 -49.75 -31.85 23.91
C THR A 71 -50.21 -30.41 23.69
N LYS A 72 -49.97 -29.86 22.48
CA LYS A 72 -50.49 -28.54 22.11
C LYS A 72 -52.02 -28.48 22.30
N LEU A 73 -52.74 -29.50 21.82
CA LEU A 73 -54.20 -29.57 21.91
C LEU A 73 -54.69 -29.64 23.36
N ASP A 74 -54.00 -30.39 24.23
CA ASP A 74 -54.34 -30.45 25.66
C ASP A 74 -54.24 -29.06 26.30
N MET A 75 -53.22 -28.28 25.92
CA MET A 75 -53.02 -26.92 26.43
C MET A 75 -54.09 -25.94 25.93
N GLU A 76 -54.52 -26.05 24.67
CA GLU A 76 -55.63 -25.24 24.15
C GLU A 76 -56.93 -25.53 24.91
N ASN A 77 -57.23 -26.82 25.11
CA ASN A 77 -58.43 -27.25 25.82
C ASN A 77 -58.39 -26.78 27.28
N LYS A 78 -57.25 -26.90 27.96
CA LYS A 78 -57.07 -26.37 29.33
C LYS A 78 -57.24 -24.86 29.39
N ALA A 79 -56.70 -24.11 28.44
CA ALA A 79 -56.84 -22.66 28.38
C ALA A 79 -58.31 -22.25 28.15
N LEU A 80 -59.03 -22.95 27.27
CA LEU A 80 -60.46 -22.72 27.04
C LEU A 80 -61.26 -22.97 28.33
N LEU A 81 -61.07 -24.12 28.98
CA LEU A 81 -61.76 -24.46 30.23
C LEU A 81 -61.49 -23.44 31.34
N ARG A 82 -60.25 -22.94 31.44
CA ARG A 82 -59.86 -21.92 32.43
C ARG A 82 -60.51 -20.55 32.19
N SER A 83 -60.89 -20.25 30.95
CA SER A 83 -61.57 -18.99 30.61
C SER A 83 -63.08 -19.00 30.89
N LEU A 84 -63.64 -20.16 31.27
CA LEU A 84 -65.06 -20.28 31.60
C LEU A 84 -65.37 -19.64 32.97
N PRO A 85 -66.49 -18.90 33.09
CA PRO A 85 -66.90 -18.29 34.35
C PRO A 85 -67.27 -19.34 35.41
N GLY A 86 -66.95 -19.07 36.68
CA GLY A 86 -67.27 -19.93 37.83
C GLY A 86 -66.16 -20.90 38.26
N GLY A 87 -65.05 -20.99 37.52
CA GLY A 87 -63.89 -21.84 37.84
C GLY A 87 -62.84 -21.18 38.75
N GLY A 88 -63.27 -20.45 39.79
CA GLY A 88 -62.34 -19.83 40.73
C GLY A 88 -61.54 -20.90 41.49
N GLN A 89 -60.21 -20.83 41.44
CA GLN A 89 -59.34 -21.81 42.09
C GLN A 89 -59.17 -21.46 43.56
N THR A 90 -60.10 -21.92 44.40
CA THR A 90 -60.08 -21.62 45.84
C THR A 90 -59.54 -22.78 46.68
N ASP A 91 -59.60 -24.02 46.18
CA ASP A 91 -59.11 -25.19 46.90
C ASP A 91 -57.72 -25.66 46.42
N PHE A 92 -57.08 -26.49 47.24
CA PHE A 92 -55.73 -26.99 46.99
C PHE A 92 -55.60 -27.82 45.70
N TYR A 93 -56.61 -28.61 45.34
CA TYR A 93 -56.60 -29.40 44.11
C TYR A 93 -56.72 -28.49 42.88
N SER A 94 -57.62 -27.52 42.92
CA SER A 94 -57.81 -26.51 41.88
C SER A 94 -56.54 -25.68 41.65
N MET A 95 -55.84 -25.28 42.72
CA MET A 95 -54.53 -24.62 42.61
C MET A 95 -53.44 -25.55 42.06
N THR A 96 -53.51 -26.85 42.36
CA THR A 96 -52.55 -27.83 41.80
C THR A 96 -52.77 -28.04 40.30
N VAL A 97 -54.02 -28.09 39.83
CA VAL A 97 -54.35 -28.09 38.39
C VAL A 97 -53.82 -26.83 37.70
N ASP A 98 -53.89 -25.69 38.39
CA ASP A 98 -53.32 -24.45 37.86
C ASP A 98 -51.81 -24.49 37.72
N ALA A 99 -51.15 -25.01 38.76
CA ALA A 99 -49.72 -25.14 38.76
C ALA A 99 -49.26 -26.03 37.60
N ASP A 100 -49.96 -27.12 37.30
CA ASP A 100 -49.69 -27.92 36.09
C ASP A 100 -49.84 -27.07 34.82
N PHE A 101 -50.95 -26.34 34.65
CA PHE A 101 -51.13 -25.48 33.46
C PHE A 101 -49.98 -24.47 33.29
N HIS A 102 -49.55 -23.83 34.37
CA HIS A 102 -48.42 -22.90 34.35
C HIS A 102 -47.09 -23.60 34.04
N LEU A 103 -46.80 -24.76 34.64
CA LEU A 103 -45.59 -25.55 34.37
C LEU A 103 -45.53 -26.02 32.91
N GLN A 104 -46.63 -26.50 32.37
CA GLN A 104 -46.73 -26.95 30.98
C GLN A 104 -46.57 -25.78 30.01
N SER A 105 -47.18 -24.62 30.33
CA SER A 105 -46.97 -23.38 29.56
C SER A 105 -45.51 -22.93 29.55
N ILE A 106 -44.85 -22.97 30.72
CA ILE A 106 -43.42 -22.68 30.85
C ILE A 106 -42.59 -23.64 29.99
N ARG A 107 -42.95 -24.93 29.92
CA ARG A 107 -42.25 -25.89 29.05
C ARG A 107 -42.34 -25.49 27.57
N PHE A 108 -43.54 -25.22 27.06
CA PHE A 108 -43.72 -24.77 25.66
C PHE A 108 -42.92 -23.49 25.37
N LEU A 109 -42.92 -22.52 26.28
CA LEU A 109 -42.12 -21.30 26.14
C LEU A 109 -40.61 -21.56 26.18
N ASN A 110 -40.14 -22.50 26.99
CA ASN A 110 -38.73 -22.89 27.04
C ASN A 110 -38.29 -23.59 25.74
N GLU A 111 -39.11 -24.50 25.20
CA GLU A 111 -38.85 -25.18 23.92
C GLU A 111 -38.80 -24.15 22.77
N PHE A 112 -39.75 -23.22 22.75
CA PHE A 112 -39.76 -22.10 21.80
C PHE A 112 -38.51 -21.22 21.95
N LYS A 113 -38.16 -20.80 23.18
CA LYS A 113 -36.99 -19.98 23.47
C LYS A 113 -35.71 -20.67 23.02
N ALA A 114 -35.53 -21.96 23.32
CA ALA A 114 -34.35 -22.72 22.91
C ALA A 114 -34.23 -22.82 21.39
N GLY A 115 -35.35 -23.06 20.68
CA GLY A 115 -35.40 -23.04 19.22
C GLY A 115 -34.96 -21.69 18.65
N LEU A 116 -35.45 -20.59 19.23
CA LEU A 116 -35.06 -19.25 18.83
C LEU A 116 -33.61 -18.89 19.17
N GLU A 117 -33.08 -19.34 20.30
CA GLU A 117 -31.66 -19.13 20.66
C GLU A 117 -30.74 -19.81 19.65
N SER A 118 -31.08 -21.02 19.21
CA SER A 118 -30.37 -21.73 18.14
C SER A 118 -30.46 -20.98 16.80
N LEU A 119 -31.65 -20.53 16.41
CA LEU A 119 -31.86 -19.72 15.21
C LEU A 119 -31.06 -18.41 15.27
N HIS A 120 -31.13 -17.70 16.39
CA HIS A 120 -30.44 -16.43 16.61
C HIS A 120 -28.92 -16.60 16.53
N GLY A 121 -28.38 -17.68 17.11
CA GLY A 121 -26.96 -18.02 17.00
C GLY A 121 -26.52 -18.23 15.56
N ARG A 122 -27.30 -18.99 14.77
CA ARG A 122 -27.02 -19.18 13.34
C ARG A 122 -27.08 -17.89 12.54
N LEU A 123 -28.06 -17.03 12.80
CA LEU A 123 -28.20 -15.74 12.11
C LEU A 123 -27.01 -14.81 12.40
N LYS A 124 -26.59 -14.72 13.66
CA LYS A 124 -25.39 -13.95 14.04
C LYS A 124 -24.14 -14.46 13.35
N GLU A 125 -23.97 -15.78 13.28
CA GLU A 125 -22.80 -16.37 12.60
C GLU A 125 -22.84 -16.14 11.09
N GLN A 126 -23.99 -16.28 10.45
CA GLN A 126 -24.15 -15.95 9.02
C GLN A 126 -23.82 -14.49 8.74
N GLN A 127 -24.29 -13.56 9.57
CA GLN A 127 -23.98 -12.14 9.44
C GLN A 127 -22.47 -11.87 9.63
N ARG A 128 -21.83 -12.55 10.60
CA ARG A 128 -20.38 -12.46 10.81
C ARG A 128 -19.61 -12.96 9.58
N GLN A 129 -19.98 -14.11 9.04
CA GLN A 129 -19.35 -14.69 7.86
C GLN A 129 -19.50 -13.78 6.64
N HIS A 130 -20.69 -13.25 6.39
CA HIS A 130 -20.92 -12.31 5.29
C HIS A 130 -20.06 -11.05 5.44
N THR A 131 -19.99 -10.49 6.64
CA THR A 131 -19.16 -9.30 6.92
C THR A 131 -17.68 -9.58 6.68
N VAL A 132 -17.20 -10.75 7.09
CA VAL A 132 -15.81 -11.18 6.84
C VAL A 132 -15.54 -11.34 5.36
N LEU A 133 -16.44 -11.97 4.60
CA LEU A 133 -16.28 -12.13 3.15
C LEU A 133 -16.21 -10.78 2.43
N VAL A 134 -17.12 -9.86 2.76
CA VAL A 134 -17.11 -8.49 2.19
C VAL A 134 -15.82 -7.76 2.54
N ALA A 135 -15.33 -7.87 3.78
CA ALA A 135 -14.08 -7.23 4.19
C ALA A 135 -12.86 -7.84 3.47
N GLN A 136 -12.82 -9.18 3.31
CA GLN A 136 -11.76 -9.86 2.57
C GLN A 136 -11.77 -9.48 1.09
N GLU A 137 -12.95 -9.39 0.47
CA GLU A 137 -13.05 -9.00 -0.92
C GLU A 137 -12.66 -7.54 -1.13
N ALA A 138 -13.04 -6.65 -0.21
CA ALA A 138 -12.61 -5.26 -0.21
C ALA A 138 -11.08 -5.13 -0.05
N ALA A 139 -10.48 -5.89 0.86
CA ALA A 139 -9.03 -5.91 1.06
C ALA A 139 -8.30 -6.45 -0.17
N ARG A 140 -8.83 -7.51 -0.80
CA ARG A 140 -8.27 -8.07 -2.03
C ARG A 140 -8.31 -7.06 -3.17
N ARG A 141 -9.44 -6.40 -3.40
CA ARG A 141 -9.57 -5.35 -4.42
C ARG A 141 -8.62 -4.19 -4.14
N ALA A 142 -8.46 -3.78 -2.89
CA ALA A 142 -7.50 -2.75 -2.49
C ALA A 142 -6.05 -3.16 -2.80
N ALA A 143 -5.67 -4.40 -2.49
CA ALA A 143 -4.34 -4.93 -2.80
C ALA A 143 -4.07 -5.02 -4.31
N GLU A 144 -5.05 -5.51 -5.09
CA GLU A 144 -4.96 -5.57 -6.55
C GLU A 144 -4.81 -4.17 -7.17
N ASN A 145 -5.59 -3.20 -6.69
CA ASN A 145 -5.47 -1.81 -7.14
C ASN A 145 -4.13 -1.18 -6.76
N ALA A 146 -3.62 -1.45 -5.55
CA ALA A 146 -2.32 -0.99 -5.11
C ALA A 146 -1.18 -1.60 -5.95
N ALA A 147 -1.27 -2.88 -6.31
CA ALA A 147 -0.31 -3.54 -7.17
C ALA A 147 -0.30 -2.93 -8.59
N ARG A 148 -1.49 -2.66 -9.16
CA ARG A 148 -1.61 -1.98 -10.46
C ARG A 148 -1.02 -0.57 -10.41
N ALA A 149 -1.31 0.20 -9.36
CA ALA A 149 -0.75 1.54 -9.17
C ALA A 149 0.78 1.51 -9.07
N ARG A 150 1.36 0.51 -8.39
CA ARG A 150 2.82 0.33 -8.31
C ARG A 150 3.44 0.02 -9.67
N MET A 151 2.85 -0.90 -10.45
CA MET A 151 3.35 -1.19 -11.80
C MET A 151 3.31 0.05 -12.69
N GLN A 152 2.20 0.81 -12.66
CA GLN A 152 2.09 2.05 -13.43
C GLN A 152 3.12 3.10 -12.97
N ALA A 153 3.36 3.23 -11.66
CA ALA A 153 4.38 4.13 -11.14
C ALA A 153 5.80 3.72 -11.54
N GLU A 154 6.09 2.41 -11.55
CA GLU A 154 7.39 1.89 -11.98
C GLU A 154 7.60 2.09 -13.49
N GLU A 155 6.59 1.81 -14.31
CA GLU A 155 6.64 2.09 -15.76
C GLU A 155 6.82 3.58 -16.04
N ALA A 156 6.12 4.46 -15.32
CA ALA A 156 6.30 5.91 -15.44
C ALA A 156 7.72 6.34 -15.04
N ALA A 157 8.26 5.78 -13.95
CA ALA A 157 9.63 6.04 -13.52
C ALA A 157 10.67 5.57 -14.54
N ARG A 158 10.45 4.40 -15.16
CA ARG A 158 11.32 3.89 -16.24
C ARG A 158 11.30 4.80 -17.46
N ARG A 159 10.13 5.25 -17.91
CA ARG A 159 10.00 6.18 -19.04
C ARG A 159 10.74 7.49 -18.76
N MET A 160 10.57 8.08 -17.58
CA MET A 160 11.30 9.29 -17.21
C MET A 160 12.82 9.07 -17.17
N ALA A 161 13.28 7.92 -16.66
CA ALA A 161 14.70 7.59 -16.65
C ALA A 161 15.28 7.40 -18.07
N GLU A 162 14.54 6.74 -18.95
CA GLU A 162 14.91 6.57 -20.37
C GLU A 162 14.95 7.91 -21.11
N GLU A 163 13.95 8.78 -20.90
CA GLU A 163 13.90 10.13 -21.46
C GLU A 163 15.08 10.98 -20.97
N HIS A 164 15.39 10.94 -19.67
CA HIS A 164 16.56 11.64 -19.12
C HIS A 164 17.87 11.12 -19.71
N ALA A 165 18.03 9.80 -19.81
CA ALA A 165 19.22 9.21 -20.40
C ALA A 165 19.36 9.58 -21.89
N ALA A 166 18.27 9.58 -22.66
CA ALA A 166 18.27 10.02 -24.04
C ALA A 166 18.63 11.51 -24.18
N GLN A 167 18.09 12.36 -23.30
CA GLN A 167 18.40 13.79 -23.28
C GLN A 167 19.87 14.05 -22.93
N GLN A 168 20.45 13.29 -22.00
CA GLN A 168 21.88 13.37 -21.67
C GLN A 168 22.75 12.98 -22.86
N ARG A 169 22.46 11.86 -23.53
CA ARG A 169 23.20 11.46 -24.75
C ARG A 169 23.09 12.51 -25.85
N ALA A 170 21.92 13.12 -26.04
CA ALA A 170 21.73 14.20 -27.02
C ALA A 170 22.56 15.44 -26.67
N ARG A 171 22.64 15.82 -25.38
CA ARG A 171 23.50 16.91 -24.90
C ARG A 171 24.97 16.61 -25.11
N GLU A 172 25.42 15.41 -24.77
CA GLU A 172 26.82 14.99 -24.96
C GLU A 172 27.20 14.98 -26.45
N ALA A 173 26.33 14.47 -27.33
CA ALA A 173 26.55 14.49 -28.76
C ALA A 173 26.61 15.93 -29.32
N ALA A 174 25.75 16.83 -28.84
CA ALA A 174 25.79 18.25 -29.22
C ALA A 174 27.08 18.95 -28.77
N LEU A 175 27.57 18.64 -27.56
CA LEU A 175 28.84 19.15 -27.06
C LEU A 175 30.03 18.63 -27.89
N GLN A 176 30.05 17.34 -28.24
CA GLN A 176 31.08 16.78 -29.11
C GLN A 176 31.06 17.40 -30.51
N LEU A 177 29.88 17.67 -31.07
CA LEU A 177 29.76 18.36 -32.35
C LEU A 177 30.31 19.79 -32.25
N ALA A 178 29.98 20.53 -31.19
CA ALA A 178 30.52 21.86 -30.96
C ALA A 178 32.05 21.85 -30.81
N GLN A 179 32.60 20.88 -30.07
CA GLN A 179 34.06 20.70 -29.97
C GLN A 179 34.71 20.46 -31.33
N ARG A 180 34.15 19.55 -32.15
CA ARG A 180 34.64 19.32 -33.51
C ARG A 180 34.59 20.59 -34.36
N GLN A 181 33.50 21.35 -34.29
CA GLN A 181 33.41 22.63 -35.01
C GLN A 181 34.46 23.64 -34.54
N THR A 182 34.76 23.70 -33.24
CA THR A 182 35.83 24.57 -32.72
C THR A 182 37.22 24.11 -33.13
N GLU A 183 37.49 22.80 -33.15
CA GLU A 183 38.76 22.24 -33.61
C GLU A 183 38.96 22.43 -35.12
N GLU A 184 37.92 22.22 -35.92
CA GLU A 184 37.94 22.48 -37.36
C GLU A 184 38.16 23.97 -37.65
N ALA A 185 37.46 24.87 -36.95
CA ALA A 185 37.68 26.31 -37.05
C ALA A 185 39.11 26.70 -36.62
N ALA A 186 39.64 26.10 -35.56
CA ALA A 186 41.02 26.33 -35.12
C ALA A 186 42.03 25.85 -36.16
N ARG A 187 41.82 24.68 -36.78
CA ARG A 187 42.66 24.18 -37.88
C ARG A 187 42.61 25.11 -39.09
N GLU A 188 41.43 25.61 -39.43
CA GLU A 188 41.26 26.54 -40.55
C GLU A 188 41.97 27.88 -40.29
N VAL A 189 41.88 28.42 -39.06
CA VAL A 189 42.66 29.61 -38.64
C VAL A 189 44.16 29.34 -38.69
N THR A 190 44.59 28.15 -38.25
CA THR A 190 46.01 27.78 -38.30
C THR A 190 46.50 27.66 -39.75
N ARG A 191 45.66 27.11 -40.65
CA ARG A 191 45.96 27.03 -42.09
C ARG A 191 46.11 28.43 -42.70
N ILE A 192 45.17 29.34 -42.42
CA ILE A 192 45.24 30.72 -42.89
C ILE A 192 46.52 31.40 -42.39
N LYS A 193 46.85 31.25 -41.10
CA LYS A 193 48.09 31.82 -40.53
C LYS A 193 49.35 31.23 -41.16
N ALA A 194 49.37 29.93 -41.45
CA ALA A 194 50.50 29.28 -42.10
C ALA A 194 50.67 29.74 -43.57
N GLU A 195 49.56 29.94 -44.29
CA GLU A 195 49.57 30.51 -45.65
C GLU A 195 50.04 31.98 -45.64
N GLU A 196 49.60 32.79 -44.68
CA GLU A 196 50.09 34.17 -44.51
C GLU A 196 51.58 34.21 -44.15
N ALA A 197 52.05 33.33 -43.26
CA ALA A 197 53.46 33.22 -42.91
C ALA A 197 54.32 32.80 -44.10
N LEU A 198 53.84 31.87 -44.93
CA LEU A 198 54.51 31.46 -46.16
C LEU A 198 54.55 32.60 -47.19
N ARG A 199 53.46 33.39 -47.30
CA ARG A 199 53.41 34.57 -48.17
C ARG A 199 54.42 35.62 -47.71
N LEU A 200 54.44 35.96 -46.42
CA LEU A 200 55.40 36.90 -45.83
C LEU A 200 56.85 36.41 -45.95
N ALA A 201 57.11 35.11 -45.78
CA ALA A 201 58.44 34.52 -45.98
C ALA A 201 58.87 34.57 -47.45
N SER A 202 57.94 34.40 -48.40
CA SER A 202 58.23 34.52 -49.83
C SER A 202 58.49 35.98 -50.25
N GLU A 203 57.80 36.93 -49.62
CA GLU A 203 57.99 38.37 -49.82
C GLU A 203 59.31 38.83 -49.19
N SER A 204 59.67 38.35 -47.99
CA SER A 204 60.94 38.63 -47.32
C SER A 204 62.13 38.02 -48.07
N ALA A 205 62.00 36.80 -48.59
CA ALA A 205 63.02 36.17 -49.43
C ALA A 205 63.23 36.92 -50.77
N ARG A 206 62.15 37.44 -51.38
CA ARG A 206 62.23 38.25 -52.60
C ARG A 206 62.87 39.62 -52.34
N THR A 207 62.53 40.27 -51.24
CA THR A 207 63.14 41.56 -50.85
C THR A 207 64.60 41.41 -50.44
N ALA A 208 64.96 40.39 -49.67
CA ALA A 208 66.35 40.09 -49.33
C ALA A 208 67.20 39.76 -50.56
N LYS A 209 66.67 38.96 -51.51
CA LYS A 209 67.36 38.63 -52.77
C LYS A 209 67.51 39.83 -53.72
N ALA A 210 66.58 40.78 -53.68
CA ALA A 210 66.64 42.01 -54.47
C ALA A 210 67.63 43.05 -53.92
N MET A 211 67.89 43.08 -52.61
CA MET A 211 68.77 44.07 -51.99
C MET A 211 70.25 43.66 -51.85
N LEU A 212 70.56 42.35 -51.75
CA LEU A 212 71.92 41.90 -51.39
C LEU A 212 72.71 41.24 -52.53
N GLY A 213 72.09 40.94 -53.67
CA GLY A 213 72.78 40.22 -54.76
C GLY A 213 73.13 38.76 -54.42
N PRO A 214 73.35 37.90 -55.43
CA PRO A 214 73.42 36.45 -55.25
C PRO A 214 74.63 35.97 -54.44
N GLU A 215 75.73 36.75 -54.37
CA GLU A 215 76.93 36.33 -53.63
C GLU A 215 76.95 36.73 -52.16
N ALA A 216 76.41 37.90 -51.78
CA ALA A 216 76.29 38.24 -50.36
C ALA A 216 75.29 37.32 -49.65
N THR A 217 74.23 36.88 -50.34
CA THR A 217 73.27 35.91 -49.78
C THR A 217 73.88 34.53 -49.56
N LYS A 218 74.87 34.14 -50.38
CA LYS A 218 75.59 32.87 -50.25
C LYS A 218 76.59 32.92 -49.10
N GLU A 219 77.33 34.02 -48.97
CA GLU A 219 78.27 34.24 -47.86
C GLU A 219 77.56 34.34 -46.51
N ILE A 220 76.41 35.04 -46.45
CA ILE A 220 75.58 35.08 -45.24
C ILE A 220 75.03 33.68 -44.92
N GLY A 221 74.62 32.89 -45.92
CA GLY A 221 74.17 31.51 -45.70
C GLY A 221 75.28 30.61 -45.14
N VAL A 222 76.51 30.76 -45.63
CA VAL A 222 77.70 30.05 -45.10
C VAL A 222 78.02 30.50 -43.68
N ALA A 223 77.98 31.80 -43.40
CA ALA A 223 78.21 32.34 -42.06
C ALA A 223 77.11 31.91 -41.06
N LEU A 224 75.85 31.85 -41.49
CA LEU A 224 74.73 31.42 -40.64
C LEU A 224 74.82 29.92 -40.31
N ASN A 225 75.23 29.09 -41.28
CA ASN A 225 75.47 27.67 -41.04
C ASN A 225 76.69 27.44 -40.13
N ALA A 226 77.75 28.23 -40.28
CA ALA A 226 78.89 28.19 -39.37
C ALA A 226 78.47 28.59 -37.94
N LEU A 227 77.64 29.63 -37.80
CA LEU A 227 77.08 30.06 -36.51
C LEU A 227 76.17 28.99 -35.90
N LYS A 228 75.29 28.38 -36.70
CA LYS A 228 74.41 27.30 -36.26
C LYS A 228 75.21 26.11 -35.76
N ASN A 229 76.22 25.67 -36.51
CA ASN A 229 77.08 24.57 -36.12
C ASN A 229 77.89 24.90 -34.86
N ALA A 230 78.31 26.16 -34.68
CA ALA A 230 78.99 26.62 -33.47
C ALA A 230 78.06 26.64 -32.25
N ILE A 231 76.79 27.05 -32.42
CA ILE A 231 75.79 27.03 -31.35
C ILE A 231 75.41 25.59 -31.00
N GLU A 232 75.17 24.72 -31.98
CA GLU A 232 74.90 23.30 -31.74
C GLU A 232 76.09 22.64 -31.04
N PHE A 233 77.34 22.94 -31.45
CA PHE A 233 78.53 22.48 -30.75
C PHE A 233 78.58 22.99 -29.30
N ALA A 234 78.36 24.29 -29.05
CA ALA A 234 78.38 24.87 -27.72
C ALA A 234 77.25 24.34 -26.80
N VAL A 235 76.06 24.08 -27.35
CA VAL A 235 74.95 23.47 -26.62
C VAL A 235 75.28 22.02 -26.27
N THR A 236 75.90 21.28 -27.19
CA THR A 236 76.31 19.89 -26.93
C THR A 236 77.45 19.83 -25.92
N GLU A 237 78.40 20.76 -25.98
CA GLU A 237 79.51 20.88 -25.03
C GLU A 237 79.03 21.28 -23.62
N CYS A 238 78.09 22.24 -23.51
CA CYS A 238 77.43 22.56 -22.24
C CYS A 238 76.65 21.37 -21.68
N SER A 239 75.90 20.65 -22.53
CA SER A 239 75.15 19.46 -22.11
C SER A 239 76.06 18.34 -21.61
N ASN A 240 77.25 18.18 -22.21
CA ASN A 240 78.25 17.19 -21.79
C ASN A 240 78.96 17.62 -20.50
N ALA A 241 79.28 18.90 -20.32
CA ALA A 241 79.88 19.44 -19.11
C ALA A 241 78.92 19.33 -17.90
N LEU A 242 77.63 19.62 -18.11
CA LEU A 242 76.58 19.46 -17.09
C LEU A 242 76.37 17.98 -16.72
N SER A 243 76.46 17.07 -17.68
CA SER A 243 76.36 15.63 -17.44
C SER A 243 77.57 15.06 -16.68
N ALA A 244 78.78 15.58 -16.92
CA ALA A 244 80.01 15.13 -16.24
C ALA A 244 80.12 15.60 -14.77
N GLN A 245 79.39 16.66 -14.39
CA GLN A 245 79.29 17.14 -13.01
C GLN A 245 78.20 16.44 -12.18
N GLY A 246 77.47 15.48 -12.75
CA GLY A 246 76.44 14.71 -12.03
C GLY A 246 75.21 15.53 -11.61
N VAL A 247 74.96 16.66 -12.27
CA VAL A 247 73.84 17.55 -11.95
C VAL A 247 72.60 17.08 -12.71
N SER A 248 71.56 16.63 -11.99
CA SER A 248 70.26 16.36 -12.60
C SER A 248 69.60 17.68 -13.00
N ASN A 249 69.03 17.75 -14.22
CA ASN A 249 68.43 18.97 -14.80
C ASN A 249 67.39 19.67 -13.90
N THR A 250 66.83 18.97 -12.92
CA THR A 250 65.84 19.48 -11.97
C THR A 250 66.41 20.47 -10.95
N GLU A 251 67.63 20.27 -10.44
CA GLU A 251 68.17 21.13 -9.36
C GLU A 251 68.75 22.46 -9.88
N HIS A 252 69.20 22.49 -11.15
CA HIS A 252 69.78 23.71 -11.73
C HIS A 252 68.73 24.69 -12.27
N PHE A 253 67.62 24.19 -12.84
CA PHE A 253 66.51 25.05 -13.26
C PHE A 253 65.83 25.74 -12.07
N GLU A 254 65.74 25.08 -10.91
CA GLU A 254 65.22 25.68 -9.68
C GLU A 254 66.14 26.78 -9.12
N ALA A 255 67.44 26.71 -9.38
CA ALA A 255 68.41 27.74 -8.99
C ALA A 255 68.41 28.96 -9.94
N VAL A 256 68.15 28.74 -11.24
CA VAL A 256 68.03 29.82 -12.23
C VAL A 256 66.68 30.53 -12.12
N GLU A 257 65.59 29.82 -11.80
CA GLU A 257 64.28 30.41 -11.51
C GLU A 257 64.32 31.29 -10.22
N LYS A 258 65.24 31.00 -9.29
CA LYS A 258 65.49 31.81 -8.08
C LYS A 258 66.46 32.99 -8.30
N MET A 259 67.17 33.07 -9.43
CA MET A 259 67.95 34.26 -9.80
C MET A 259 67.05 35.27 -10.53
N HIS A 260 66.30 36.04 -9.75
CA HIS A 260 65.68 37.28 -10.19
C HIS A 260 66.75 38.26 -10.71
N VAL A 261 66.74 38.52 -12.01
CA VAL A 261 67.62 39.45 -12.72
C VAL A 261 66.79 39.94 -13.92
N PHE A 262 66.15 41.11 -13.97
CA PHE A 262 66.15 42.35 -13.19
C PHE A 262 64.76 43.03 -13.35
N ASP A 263 64.53 44.08 -12.56
CA ASP A 263 63.74 45.26 -12.98
C ASP A 263 64.20 45.82 -14.34
#